data_AF-A0A8T8LRE5-F1
#
_entry.id   AF-A0A8T8LRE5-F1
#
_cell.length_a   1.000
_cell.length_b   1.000
_cell.length_c   1.000
_cell.angle_alpha   90.00
_cell.angle_beta   90.00
_cell.angle_gamma   90.00
#
_symmetry.space_group_name_H-M   'P 1'
#
loop_
_entity.id
_entity.type
_entity.pdbx_description
1 polymer ?
#
loop_
_entity_poly.entity_id
_entity_poly.type
_entity_poly.pdbx_seq_one_letter_code
_entity_poly.pdbx_strand_id
1 'polypeptide(L)'
;MCGGRGTRLGDGEKPLAPVAGRPMIDRALDALAASRVETAYTAVSPHTPRTRERLVARRDGGASSSAEASLELVVVDTPGDGYVADLQAALTEGPTAPTLTLAVDLPLLDGTAVDAVLDAHEATDADALSVRVPAARKRELGASADAATRYDEAEGGEAEGGNTAVDRVPAGVNVVGALDGAGDEAVRATRDARLAVNVNRPEDRRLAERILAGDRDAPALPSGGVDWLDAGNVGTGSPGGDPP
;
A
#
# COMPACT_ATOMS: atom_id res chain seq x y z
N MET A 1 -6.17 -0.79 -5.42
CA MET A 1 -5.88 -1.65 -6.59
C MET A 1 -6.23 -3.10 -6.30
N CYS A 2 -7.22 -3.66 -6.99
CA CYS A 2 -7.68 -5.05 -6.81
C CYS A 2 -7.86 -5.85 -8.10
N GLY A 3 -7.44 -5.34 -9.28
CA GLY A 3 -7.65 -5.99 -10.59
C GLY A 3 -6.56 -6.96 -11.09
N GLY A 4 -5.51 -7.21 -10.30
CA GLY A 4 -4.38 -8.01 -10.77
C GLY A 4 -4.69 -9.52 -10.91
N ARG A 5 -4.08 -10.19 -11.89
CA ARG A 5 -4.28 -11.64 -12.18
C ARG A 5 -3.93 -12.59 -11.03
N GLY A 6 -3.03 -12.19 -10.13
CA GLY A 6 -2.84 -12.88 -8.85
C GLY A 6 -2.47 -14.36 -8.89
N THR A 7 -1.76 -14.84 -9.92
CA THR A 7 -1.61 -16.27 -10.22
C THR A 7 -0.73 -17.08 -9.26
N ARG A 8 0.09 -16.42 -8.44
CA ARG A 8 1.13 -17.08 -7.62
C ARG A 8 0.61 -17.74 -6.35
N LEU A 9 -0.57 -17.35 -5.87
CA LEU A 9 -1.13 -17.81 -4.60
C LEU A 9 -1.98 -19.08 -4.74
N GLY A 10 -2.39 -19.43 -5.97
CA GLY A 10 -3.07 -20.70 -6.29
C GLY A 10 -4.57 -20.77 -5.99
N ASP A 11 -5.16 -19.77 -5.32
CA ASP A 11 -6.53 -19.83 -4.79
C ASP A 11 -7.57 -19.03 -5.60
N GLY A 12 -7.32 -18.81 -6.89
CA GLY A 12 -8.16 -17.96 -7.74
C GLY A 12 -7.79 -16.48 -7.65
N GLU A 13 -8.79 -15.61 -7.51
CA GLU A 13 -8.57 -14.17 -7.46
C GLU A 13 -7.87 -13.77 -6.15
N LYS A 14 -6.64 -13.27 -6.26
CA LYS A 14 -5.80 -12.91 -5.12
C LYS A 14 -6.51 -12.02 -4.08
N PRO A 15 -7.25 -10.95 -4.42
CA PRO A 15 -7.96 -10.13 -3.44
C PRO A 15 -8.92 -10.93 -2.53
N LEU A 16 -9.51 -12.02 -3.06
CA LEU A 16 -10.44 -12.87 -2.31
C LEU A 16 -9.76 -13.98 -1.52
N ALA A 17 -8.47 -14.21 -1.74
CA ALA A 17 -7.75 -15.29 -1.08
C ALA A 17 -7.77 -15.05 0.44
N PRO A 18 -8.14 -16.06 1.25
CA PRO A 18 -8.30 -15.88 2.68
C PRO A 18 -6.93 -15.81 3.38
N VAL A 19 -6.84 -14.94 4.39
CA VAL A 19 -5.76 -14.93 5.38
C VAL A 19 -6.42 -14.98 6.75
N ALA A 20 -6.18 -16.06 7.49
CA ALA A 20 -6.87 -16.36 8.76
C ALA A 20 -8.41 -16.29 8.59
N GLY A 21 -8.93 -16.99 7.58
CA GLY A 21 -10.37 -17.13 7.30
C GLY A 21 -11.05 -15.92 6.68
N ARG A 22 -10.35 -14.80 6.49
CA ARG A 22 -10.93 -13.55 5.96
C ARG A 22 -10.28 -13.13 4.64
N PRO A 23 -11.06 -12.75 3.61
CA PRO A 23 -10.52 -12.25 2.34
C PRO A 23 -9.62 -11.03 2.53
N MET A 24 -8.51 -10.95 1.78
CA MET A 24 -7.57 -9.82 1.91
C MET A 24 -8.21 -8.48 1.54
N ILE A 25 -9.11 -8.44 0.55
CA ILE A 25 -9.86 -7.23 0.19
C ILE A 25 -10.65 -6.69 1.38
N ASP A 26 -11.27 -7.55 2.19
CA ASP A 26 -12.05 -7.10 3.33
C ASP A 26 -11.16 -6.55 4.44
N ARG A 27 -9.97 -7.12 4.62
CA ARG A 27 -8.98 -6.62 5.59
C ARG A 27 -8.51 -5.23 5.19
N ALA A 28 -8.20 -5.01 3.91
CA ALA A 28 -7.81 -3.71 3.40
C ALA A 28 -8.92 -2.66 3.58
N LEU A 29 -10.18 -3.01 3.27
CA LEU A 29 -11.32 -2.10 3.45
C LEU A 29 -11.60 -1.78 4.91
N ASP A 30 -11.44 -2.75 5.82
CA ASP A 30 -11.55 -2.50 7.25
C ASP A 30 -10.45 -1.56 7.77
N ALA A 31 -9.22 -1.71 7.28
CA ALA A 31 -8.13 -0.81 7.64
C ALA A 31 -8.43 0.63 7.20
N LEU A 32 -8.94 0.81 5.97
CA LEU A 32 -9.37 2.12 5.47
C LEU A 32 -10.56 2.69 6.26
N ALA A 33 -11.56 1.87 6.59
CA ALA A 33 -12.71 2.31 7.37
C ALA A 33 -12.35 2.71 8.82
N ALA A 34 -11.27 2.14 9.35
CA ALA A 34 -10.72 2.46 10.67
C ALA A 34 -9.69 3.61 10.63
N SER A 35 -9.38 4.18 9.46
CA SER A 35 -8.50 5.33 9.28
C SER A 35 -9.32 6.59 8.96
N ARG A 36 -8.64 7.70 8.69
CA ARG A 36 -9.28 8.96 8.24
C ARG A 36 -9.68 8.97 6.75
N VAL A 37 -9.63 7.84 6.06
CA VAL A 37 -10.00 7.76 4.64
C VAL A 37 -11.52 7.69 4.52
N GLU A 38 -12.09 8.59 3.72
CA GLU A 38 -13.55 8.72 3.58
C GLU A 38 -14.10 7.95 2.38
N THR A 39 -13.34 7.86 1.28
CA THR A 39 -13.78 7.20 0.04
C THR A 39 -12.71 6.26 -0.49
N ALA A 40 -13.08 5.03 -0.82
CA ALA A 40 -12.22 4.05 -1.47
C ALA A 40 -12.70 3.76 -2.90
N TYR A 41 -11.84 4.08 -3.87
CA TYR A 41 -12.02 3.72 -5.28
C TYR A 41 -11.36 2.37 -5.55
N THR A 42 -12.18 1.33 -5.63
CA THR A 42 -11.73 -0.05 -5.76
C THR A 42 -11.64 -0.45 -7.23
N ALA A 43 -10.44 -0.32 -7.79
CA ALA A 43 -10.10 -0.66 -9.17
C ALA A 43 -10.05 -2.18 -9.40
N VAL A 44 -11.10 -2.74 -10.02
CA VAL A 44 -11.24 -4.14 -10.45
C VAL A 44 -11.01 -4.26 -11.95
N SER A 45 -10.70 -5.46 -12.45
CA SER A 45 -10.55 -5.71 -13.89
C SER A 45 -11.34 -6.95 -14.33
N PRO A 46 -11.40 -7.26 -15.63
CA PRO A 46 -11.96 -8.52 -16.13
C PRO A 46 -11.27 -9.78 -15.56
N HIS A 47 -10.12 -9.65 -14.92
CA HIS A 47 -9.43 -10.74 -14.23
C HIS A 47 -9.95 -11.01 -12.82
N THR A 48 -10.76 -10.10 -12.26
CA THR A 48 -11.25 -10.20 -10.89
C THR A 48 -12.78 -10.02 -10.76
N PRO A 49 -13.61 -10.74 -11.55
CA PRO A 49 -15.07 -10.58 -11.52
C PRO A 49 -15.70 -10.92 -10.17
N ARG A 50 -15.21 -11.91 -9.44
CA ARG A 50 -15.76 -12.27 -8.12
C ARG A 50 -15.41 -11.22 -7.07
N THR A 51 -14.24 -10.59 -7.19
CA THR A 51 -13.84 -9.46 -6.35
C THR A 51 -14.81 -8.30 -6.56
N ARG A 52 -15.17 -8.01 -7.81
CA ARG A 52 -16.21 -7.01 -8.15
C ARG A 52 -17.56 -7.34 -7.51
N GLU A 53 -18.03 -8.58 -7.64
CA GLU A 53 -19.29 -9.03 -7.02
C GLU A 53 -19.27 -8.83 -5.50
N ARG A 54 -18.16 -9.17 -4.83
CA ARG A 54 -18.02 -8.98 -3.39
C ARG A 54 -18.02 -7.51 -2.98
N LEU A 55 -17.34 -6.65 -3.75
CA LEU A 55 -17.31 -5.20 -3.49
C LEU A 55 -18.69 -4.56 -3.65
N VAL A 56 -19.44 -4.93 -4.69
CA VAL A 56 -20.83 -4.48 -4.89
C VAL A 56 -21.70 -4.95 -3.72
N ALA A 57 -21.62 -6.23 -3.33
CA ALA A 57 -22.39 -6.75 -2.21
C ALA A 57 -22.06 -6.04 -0.88
N ARG A 58 -20.79 -5.69 -0.65
CA ARG A 58 -20.35 -4.95 0.54
C ARG A 58 -20.87 -3.51 0.54
N ARG A 59 -20.77 -2.80 -0.58
CA ARG A 59 -21.31 -1.45 -0.75
C ARG A 59 -22.81 -1.41 -0.48
N ASP A 60 -23.56 -2.35 -1.07
CA ASP A 60 -25.02 -2.37 -1.00
C ASP A 60 -25.53 -2.90 0.37
N GLY A 61 -24.73 -3.69 1.08
CA GLY A 61 -25.06 -4.29 2.38
C GLY A 61 -24.80 -3.41 3.61
N GLY A 62 -24.14 -2.25 3.45
CA GLY A 62 -23.61 -1.40 4.53
C GLY A 62 -24.63 -0.65 5.41
N ALA A 63 -25.92 -0.93 5.32
CA ALA A 63 -26.96 -0.18 6.04
C ALA A 63 -27.40 -0.78 7.40
N SER A 64 -26.74 -1.83 7.92
CA SER A 64 -27.29 -2.60 9.06
C SER A 64 -26.37 -2.77 10.29
N SER A 65 -25.26 -2.05 10.40
CA SER A 65 -24.44 -2.03 11.63
C SER A 65 -23.96 -0.62 11.95
N SER A 66 -24.42 -0.07 13.08
CA SER A 66 -24.29 1.33 13.51
C SER A 66 -22.89 1.71 14.04
N ALA A 67 -21.83 1.13 13.47
CA ALA A 67 -20.44 1.46 13.78
C ALA A 67 -19.48 1.37 12.57
N GLU A 68 -19.93 0.89 11.41
CA GLU A 68 -19.08 0.58 10.24
C GLU A 68 -19.23 1.54 9.05
N ALA A 69 -20.07 2.58 9.14
CA ALA A 69 -20.48 3.41 8.00
C ALA A 69 -19.66 4.71 7.82
N SER A 70 -18.32 4.63 7.83
CA SER A 70 -17.46 5.80 7.53
C SER A 70 -16.85 5.79 6.13
N LEU A 71 -16.73 4.62 5.49
CA LEU A 71 -16.04 4.50 4.21
C LEU A 71 -17.02 4.33 3.03
N GLU A 72 -17.08 5.32 2.15
CA GLU A 72 -17.77 5.24 0.87
C GLU A 72 -16.99 4.34 -0.10
N LEU A 73 -17.69 3.42 -0.78
CA LEU A 73 -17.07 2.50 -1.74
C LEU A 73 -17.51 2.80 -3.17
N VAL A 74 -16.54 3.14 -4.02
CA VAL A 74 -16.73 3.34 -5.46
C VAL A 74 -16.04 2.21 -6.21
N VAL A 75 -16.81 1.37 -6.91
CA VAL A 75 -16.28 0.26 -7.70
C VAL A 75 -15.93 0.78 -9.09
N VAL A 76 -14.64 0.68 -9.46
CA VAL A 76 -14.13 1.15 -10.74
C VAL A 76 -13.73 -0.05 -11.59
N ASP A 77 -14.36 -0.19 -12.76
CA ASP A 77 -14.00 -1.19 -13.77
C ASP A 77 -12.84 -0.65 -14.63
N THR A 78 -11.66 -1.26 -14.51
CA THR A 78 -10.45 -0.93 -15.28
C THR A 78 -10.17 -1.98 -16.37
N PRO A 79 -9.34 -1.67 -17.40
CA PRO A 79 -9.07 -2.60 -18.50
C PRO A 79 -8.36 -3.90 -18.11
N GLY A 80 -7.52 -3.87 -17.07
CA GLY A 80 -6.67 -5.01 -16.68
C GLY A 80 -5.34 -5.09 -17.44
N ASP A 81 -4.94 -4.02 -18.11
CA ASP A 81 -3.75 -3.96 -18.98
C ASP A 81 -2.43 -3.76 -18.22
N GLY A 82 -2.50 -3.71 -16.89
CA GLY A 82 -1.35 -3.58 -16.01
C GLY A 82 -1.55 -2.49 -14.96
N TYR A 83 -0.67 -2.49 -13.95
CA TYR A 83 -0.83 -1.64 -12.77
C TYR A 83 -0.90 -0.14 -13.11
N VAL A 84 -0.02 0.38 -13.97
CA VAL A 84 -0.02 1.81 -14.33
C VAL A 84 -1.29 2.20 -15.06
N ALA A 85 -1.68 1.44 -16.09
CA ALA A 85 -2.88 1.70 -16.87
C ALA A 85 -4.16 1.64 -15.99
N ASP A 86 -4.25 0.62 -15.13
CA ASP A 86 -5.38 0.48 -14.21
C ASP A 86 -5.40 1.60 -13.15
N LEU A 87 -4.24 2.03 -12.67
CA LEU A 87 -4.14 3.15 -11.72
C LEU A 87 -4.61 4.45 -12.38
N GLN A 88 -4.12 4.77 -13.58
CA GLN A 88 -4.53 5.96 -14.32
C GLN A 88 -6.04 5.97 -14.62
N ALA A 89 -6.59 4.82 -15.00
CA ALA A 89 -8.04 4.66 -15.17
C ALA A 89 -8.79 4.97 -13.86
N ALA A 90 -8.33 4.39 -12.73
CA ALA A 90 -8.94 4.63 -11.43
C ALA A 90 -8.85 6.08 -10.95
N LEU A 91 -7.73 6.77 -11.22
CA LEU A 91 -7.54 8.18 -10.88
C LEU A 91 -8.44 9.11 -11.70
N THR A 92 -8.87 8.69 -12.90
CA THR A 92 -9.77 9.49 -13.75
C THR A 92 -11.23 9.47 -13.26
N GLU A 93 -11.61 8.51 -12.42
CA GLU A 93 -13.01 8.33 -11.97
C GLU A 93 -13.45 9.30 -10.87
N GLY A 94 -12.54 10.06 -10.26
CA GLY A 94 -12.91 11.06 -9.25
C GLY A 94 -12.00 11.25 -8.04
N PRO A 95 -11.03 10.38 -7.68
CA PRO A 95 -10.11 10.70 -6.59
C PRO A 95 -9.39 12.03 -6.86
N THR A 96 -9.43 12.94 -5.90
CA THR A 96 -8.66 14.19 -5.95
C THR A 96 -7.31 13.99 -5.29
N ALA A 97 -6.27 14.61 -5.84
CA ALA A 97 -4.96 14.56 -5.22
C ALA A 97 -4.87 15.52 -4.01
N PRO A 98 -4.06 15.19 -2.98
CA PRO A 98 -3.29 13.95 -2.85
C PRO A 98 -4.21 12.74 -2.56
N THR A 99 -3.88 11.57 -3.13
CA THR A 99 -4.68 10.35 -2.94
C THR A 99 -3.82 9.14 -2.56
N LEU A 100 -4.33 8.32 -1.63
CA LEU A 100 -3.67 7.10 -1.20
C LEU A 100 -3.90 5.97 -2.21
N THR A 101 -2.83 5.36 -2.70
CA THR A 101 -2.89 4.11 -3.45
C THR A 101 -2.60 2.94 -2.52
N LEU A 102 -3.42 1.90 -2.59
CA LEU A 102 -3.28 0.70 -1.75
C LEU A 102 -3.40 -0.58 -2.59
N ALA A 103 -2.42 -1.46 -2.45
CA ALA A 103 -2.47 -2.86 -2.84
C ALA A 103 -3.14 -3.67 -1.73
N VAL A 104 -4.10 -4.51 -2.11
CA VAL A 104 -4.93 -5.25 -1.15
C VAL A 104 -4.24 -6.48 -0.56
N ASP A 105 -2.94 -6.65 -0.77
CA ASP A 105 -2.18 -7.82 -0.34
C ASP A 105 -1.41 -7.62 0.97
N LEU A 106 -1.76 -6.59 1.74
CA LEU A 106 -1.23 -6.27 3.07
C LEU A 106 -2.23 -6.71 4.17
N PRO A 107 -2.34 -8.01 4.50
CA PRO A 107 -3.38 -8.49 5.43
C PRO A 107 -3.17 -8.06 6.89
N LEU A 108 -2.00 -7.51 7.22
CA LEU A 108 -1.65 -7.01 8.54
C LEU A 108 -1.95 -5.51 8.69
N LEU A 109 -2.32 -4.82 7.61
CA LEU A 109 -2.59 -3.38 7.63
C LEU A 109 -3.77 -3.06 8.56
N ASP A 110 -3.64 -1.99 9.33
CA ASP A 110 -4.67 -1.43 10.20
C ASP A 110 -4.84 0.07 9.95
N GLY A 111 -5.88 0.66 10.53
CA GLY A 111 -6.18 2.08 10.32
C GLY A 111 -5.09 3.02 10.83
N THR A 112 -4.44 2.68 11.95
CA THR A 112 -3.34 3.48 12.50
C THR A 112 -2.11 3.50 11.59
N ALA A 113 -1.80 2.38 10.92
CA ALA A 113 -0.73 2.35 9.93
C ALA A 113 -1.07 3.16 8.68
N VAL A 114 -2.34 3.15 8.24
CA VAL A 114 -2.80 4.02 7.14
C VAL A 114 -2.66 5.49 7.52
N ASP A 115 -3.15 5.88 8.70
CA ASP A 115 -3.05 7.26 9.18
C ASP A 115 -1.60 7.70 9.33
N ALA A 116 -0.70 6.83 9.77
CA ALA A 116 0.72 7.15 9.86
C ALA A 116 1.37 7.40 8.48
N VAL A 117 0.89 6.75 7.41
CA VAL A 117 1.34 7.05 6.03
C VAL A 117 0.85 8.42 5.59
N LEU A 118 -0.40 8.77 5.89
CA LEU A 118 -0.96 10.09 5.60
C LEU A 118 -0.21 11.19 6.37
N ASP A 119 0.03 10.99 7.68
CA ASP A 119 0.81 11.92 8.50
C ASP A 119 2.24 12.10 7.96
N ALA A 120 2.86 11.02 7.45
CA ALA A 120 4.19 11.08 6.87
C ALA A 120 4.24 11.87 5.56
N HIS A 121 3.14 11.90 4.81
CA HIS A 121 2.98 12.73 3.62
C HIS A 121 2.72 14.19 3.99
N GLU A 122 1.83 14.45 4.95
CA GLU A 122 1.57 15.81 5.47
C GLU A 122 2.83 16.47 6.06
N ALA A 123 3.79 15.67 6.53
CA ALA A 123 5.07 16.13 7.09
C ALA A 123 6.19 16.37 6.06
N THR A 124 5.91 16.29 4.74
CA THR A 124 6.89 16.59 3.69
C THR A 124 6.40 17.71 2.79
N ASP A 125 7.32 18.48 2.19
CA ASP A 125 6.99 19.50 1.19
C ASP A 125 6.79 18.91 -0.23
N ALA A 126 6.73 17.59 -0.34
CA ALA A 126 6.65 16.89 -1.63
C ALA A 126 5.19 16.55 -1.96
N ASP A 127 4.87 16.55 -3.25
CA ASP A 127 3.50 16.27 -3.72
C ASP A 127 3.12 14.80 -3.46
N ALA A 128 4.06 13.87 -3.67
CA ALA A 128 3.85 12.43 -3.55
C ALA A 128 4.70 11.80 -2.43
N LEU A 129 4.29 10.61 -1.97
CA LEU A 129 5.03 9.82 -0.99
C LEU A 129 5.14 8.34 -1.42
N SER A 130 6.38 7.89 -1.63
CA SER A 130 6.75 6.48 -1.81
C SER A 130 7.04 5.82 -0.46
N VAL A 131 6.22 4.85 -0.05
CA VAL A 131 6.52 4.04 1.14
C VAL A 131 7.30 2.81 0.74
N ARG A 132 8.49 2.68 1.33
CA ARG A 132 9.44 1.60 1.00
C ARG A 132 9.76 0.75 2.22
N VAL A 133 10.15 -0.49 1.98
CA VAL A 133 10.60 -1.43 3.00
C VAL A 133 11.93 -2.04 2.57
N PRO A 134 12.93 -2.14 3.46
CA PRO A 134 14.16 -2.86 3.14
C PRO A 134 13.87 -4.31 2.72
N ALA A 135 14.41 -4.76 1.58
CA ALA A 135 14.30 -6.13 1.10
C ALA A 135 14.85 -7.14 2.13
N ALA A 136 15.92 -6.76 2.85
CA ALA A 136 16.45 -7.52 3.98
C ALA A 136 15.38 -7.75 5.07
N ARG A 137 14.55 -6.74 5.36
CA ARG A 137 13.47 -6.86 6.34
C ARG A 137 12.41 -7.87 5.90
N LYS A 138 12.02 -7.87 4.62
CA LYS A 138 11.08 -8.88 4.10
C LYS A 138 11.67 -10.30 4.27
N ARG A 139 12.96 -10.49 3.95
CA ARG A 139 13.67 -11.77 4.14
C ARG A 139 13.75 -12.20 5.61
N GLU A 140 14.07 -11.29 6.52
CA GLU A 140 14.12 -11.54 7.97
C GLU A 140 12.78 -12.02 8.53
N LEU A 141 11.68 -11.44 8.05
CA LEU A 141 10.33 -11.86 8.42
C LEU A 141 9.95 -13.22 7.82
N GLY A 142 10.67 -13.70 6.81
CA GLY A 142 10.29 -14.85 6.00
C GLY A 142 9.25 -14.54 4.92
N ALA A 143 9.03 -13.25 4.63
CA ALA A 143 8.15 -12.80 3.54
C ALA A 143 8.91 -12.77 2.21
N SER A 144 8.18 -13.00 1.13
CA SER A 144 8.71 -12.87 -0.22
C SER A 144 9.07 -11.41 -0.49
N ALA A 145 10.30 -11.19 -0.95
CA ALA A 145 10.78 -9.89 -1.39
C ALA A 145 10.52 -9.68 -2.89
N ASP A 146 9.54 -10.39 -3.47
CA ASP A 146 9.20 -10.30 -4.90
C ASP A 146 8.82 -8.85 -5.23
N ALA A 147 9.80 -8.10 -5.73
CA ALA A 147 9.59 -6.87 -6.45
C ALA A 147 8.92 -7.25 -7.78
N ALA A 148 7.60 -7.40 -7.77
CA ALA A 148 6.82 -7.47 -9.01
C ALA A 148 6.79 -6.12 -9.76
N THR A 149 7.53 -5.13 -9.25
CA THR A 149 7.71 -3.81 -9.84
C THR A 149 9.19 -3.46 -9.86
N ARG A 150 9.90 -3.96 -10.89
CA ARG A 150 10.92 -3.13 -11.52
C ARG A 150 10.16 -2.03 -12.26
N TYR A 151 9.78 -0.98 -11.55
CA TYR A 151 9.59 0.31 -12.18
C TYR A 151 10.98 0.95 -12.19
N ASP A 152 11.40 1.36 -13.39
CA ASP A 152 12.67 1.97 -13.79
C ASP A 152 13.91 1.06 -13.95
N GLU A 153 13.96 0.36 -15.09
CA GLU A 153 15.21 0.14 -15.86
C GLU A 153 15.05 0.60 -17.33
N ALA A 154 14.14 1.54 -17.59
CA ALA A 154 14.00 2.14 -18.92
C ALA A 154 13.50 3.59 -18.81
N GLU A 155 14.35 4.50 -18.35
CA GLU A 155 14.85 5.65 -19.11
C GLU A 155 15.78 6.50 -18.22
N GLY A 156 16.81 7.07 -18.84
CA GLY A 156 18.06 7.48 -18.20
C GLY A 156 17.92 8.53 -17.09
N GLY A 157 18.60 8.23 -15.98
CA GLY A 157 18.84 9.15 -14.87
C GLY A 157 19.72 8.47 -13.84
N GLU A 158 21.03 8.47 -14.06
CA GLU A 158 21.99 8.10 -13.01
C GLU A 158 21.80 9.10 -11.85
N ALA A 159 21.12 8.67 -10.79
CA ALA A 159 21.13 9.38 -9.52
C ALA A 159 22.54 9.25 -8.92
N GLU A 160 23.43 10.16 -9.31
CA GLU A 160 24.72 10.36 -8.67
C GLU A 160 24.51 10.81 -7.21
N GLY A 161 24.91 9.95 -6.26
CA GLY A 161 25.24 10.38 -4.91
C GLY A 161 24.45 9.70 -3.78
N GLY A 162 25.02 8.62 -3.25
CA GLY A 162 24.71 8.15 -1.89
C GLY A 162 24.19 6.72 -1.80
N ASN A 163 25.04 5.84 -1.29
CA ASN A 163 24.79 4.48 -0.82
C ASN A 163 23.30 4.15 -0.45
N THR A 164 22.73 3.07 -1.03
CA THR A 164 21.52 2.29 -0.56
C THR A 164 20.08 2.52 -1.11
N ALA A 165 19.88 2.91 -2.39
CA ALA A 165 18.54 2.85 -3.01
C ALA A 165 18.11 1.44 -3.52
N VAL A 166 19.07 0.56 -3.82
CA VAL A 166 18.83 -0.72 -4.54
C VAL A 166 18.20 -1.82 -3.67
N ASP A 167 18.15 -1.65 -2.35
CA ASP A 167 17.69 -2.66 -1.40
C ASP A 167 16.33 -2.35 -0.77
N ARG A 168 15.58 -1.37 -1.30
CA ARG A 168 14.27 -0.98 -0.77
C ARG A 168 13.17 -1.23 -1.81
N VAL A 169 12.12 -1.96 -1.41
CA VAL A 169 11.00 -2.32 -2.29
C VAL A 169 9.73 -1.56 -1.88
N PRO A 170 8.79 -1.32 -2.81
CA PRO A 170 7.48 -0.75 -2.46
C PRO A 170 6.77 -1.56 -1.36
N ALA A 171 6.14 -0.85 -0.42
CA ALA A 171 5.27 -1.45 0.58
C ALA A 171 3.93 -1.90 -0.03
N GLY A 172 3.50 -1.25 -1.11
CA GLY A 172 2.16 -1.43 -1.68
C GLY A 172 1.13 -0.45 -1.13
N VAL A 173 1.56 0.57 -0.38
CA VAL A 173 0.76 1.74 -0.02
C VAL A 173 1.59 2.99 -0.30
N ASN A 174 1.04 3.99 -1.00
CA ASN A 174 1.74 5.23 -1.36
C ASN A 174 0.75 6.40 -1.42
N VAL A 175 1.24 7.64 -1.47
CA VAL A 175 0.43 8.82 -1.77
C VAL A 175 0.84 9.39 -3.12
N VAL A 176 -0.15 9.65 -3.98
CA VAL A 176 0.03 10.26 -5.30
C VAL A 176 -0.37 11.73 -5.23
N GLY A 177 0.54 12.62 -5.62
CA GLY A 177 0.39 14.08 -5.51
C GLY A 177 -0.21 14.78 -6.71
N ALA A 178 0.18 14.40 -7.93
CA ALA A 178 -0.48 14.82 -9.16
C ALA A 178 -0.94 13.59 -9.95
N LEU A 179 -2.11 13.68 -10.55
CA LEU A 179 -2.74 12.55 -11.24
C LEU A 179 -2.05 12.21 -12.58
N ASP A 180 -1.26 13.14 -13.12
CA ASP A 180 -0.40 12.96 -14.29
C ASP A 180 1.02 12.48 -13.93
N GLY A 181 1.32 12.31 -12.64
CA GLY A 181 2.63 11.89 -12.14
C GLY A 181 3.68 13.02 -12.10
N ALA A 182 3.28 14.28 -12.29
CA ALA A 182 4.16 15.41 -12.08
C ALA A 182 4.35 15.71 -10.58
N GLY A 183 5.40 16.48 -10.25
CA GLY A 183 5.69 16.91 -8.89
C GLY A 183 6.79 16.10 -8.21
N ASP A 184 7.20 16.58 -7.04
CA ASP A 184 8.28 15.96 -6.27
C ASP A 184 7.74 14.75 -5.49
N GLU A 185 8.52 13.66 -5.43
CA GLU A 185 8.21 12.47 -4.64
C GLU A 185 9.17 12.35 -3.45
N ALA A 186 8.62 12.35 -2.23
CA ALA A 186 9.37 11.97 -1.04
C ALA A 186 9.41 10.45 -0.88
N VAL A 187 10.50 9.92 -0.31
CA VAL A 187 10.60 8.52 0.08
C VAL A 187 10.63 8.41 1.60
N ARG A 188 9.85 7.48 2.14
CA ARG A 188 9.92 7.07 3.56
C ARG A 188 10.05 5.57 3.64
N ALA A 189 11.02 5.09 4.43
CA ALA A 189 11.16 3.67 4.71
C ALA A 189 10.81 3.29 6.14
N THR A 190 10.31 2.09 6.30
CA THR A 190 9.97 1.50 7.61
C THR A 190 10.28 0.01 7.64
N ARG A 191 10.38 -0.55 8.86
CA ARG A 191 10.47 -2.00 9.10
C ARG A 191 9.18 -2.61 9.67
N ASP A 192 8.12 -1.80 9.78
CA ASP A 192 6.83 -2.18 10.32
C ASP A 192 6.24 -3.38 9.54
N ALA A 193 5.87 -4.44 10.25
CA ALA A 193 5.34 -5.65 9.64
C ALA A 193 4.01 -5.41 8.90
N ARG A 194 3.20 -4.44 9.33
CA ARG A 194 1.93 -4.04 8.69
C ARG A 194 2.14 -3.56 7.25
N LEU A 195 3.34 -3.02 6.96
CA LEU A 195 3.74 -2.47 5.66
C LEU A 195 4.76 -3.35 4.93
N ALA A 196 5.36 -4.31 5.62
CA ALA A 196 6.42 -5.17 5.07
C ALA A 196 5.92 -6.53 4.56
N VAL A 197 4.77 -7.03 5.04
CA VAL A 197 4.28 -8.38 4.73
C VAL A 197 3.20 -8.31 3.65
N ASN A 198 3.60 -8.40 2.38
CA ASN A 198 2.68 -8.62 1.27
C ASN A 198 2.44 -10.12 1.06
N VAL A 199 1.19 -10.56 0.94
CA VAL A 199 0.85 -11.96 0.67
C VAL A 199 0.79 -12.21 -0.82
N ASN A 200 1.87 -12.75 -1.37
CA ASN A 200 1.99 -13.14 -2.77
C ASN A 200 2.10 -14.65 -2.97
N ARG A 201 2.61 -15.36 -1.96
CA ARG A 201 2.85 -16.81 -1.96
C ARG A 201 2.23 -17.48 -0.72
N PRO A 202 2.04 -18.81 -0.74
CA PRO A 202 1.54 -19.56 0.41
C PRO A 202 2.36 -19.35 1.70
N GLU A 203 3.68 -19.17 1.58
CA GLU A 203 4.57 -18.92 2.71
C GLU A 203 4.29 -17.56 3.37
N ASP A 204 4.04 -16.53 2.56
CA ASP A 204 3.67 -15.20 3.04
C ASP A 204 2.34 -15.25 3.81
N ARG A 205 1.37 -16.00 3.28
CA ARG A 205 0.08 -16.21 3.97
C ARG A 205 0.32 -16.85 5.32
N ARG A 206 1.06 -17.96 5.38
CA ARG A 206 1.36 -18.64 6.64
C ARG A 206 2.02 -17.70 7.63
N LEU A 207 2.96 -16.87 7.18
CA LEU A 207 3.58 -15.85 8.03
C LEU A 207 2.55 -14.87 8.58
N ALA A 208 1.72 -14.27 7.71
CA ALA A 208 0.69 -13.33 8.13
C ALA A 208 -0.31 -13.95 9.11
N GLU A 209 -0.71 -15.21 8.88
CA GLU A 209 -1.61 -15.95 9.77
C GLU A 209 -1.01 -16.18 11.15
N ARG A 210 0.27 -16.56 11.24
CA ARG A 210 0.96 -16.72 12.52
C ARG A 210 1.10 -15.40 13.28
N ILE A 211 1.39 -14.30 12.57
CA ILE A 211 1.46 -12.95 13.18
C ILE A 211 0.08 -12.55 13.73
N LEU A 212 -0.99 -12.75 12.95
CA LEU A 212 -2.37 -12.47 13.38
C LEU A 212 -2.83 -13.33 14.56
N ALA A 213 -2.37 -14.59 14.62
CA ALA A 213 -2.67 -15.51 15.72
C ALA A 213 -1.90 -15.18 17.01
N GLY A 214 -0.87 -14.32 16.94
CA GLY A 214 0.02 -14.06 18.07
C GLY A 214 0.87 -15.28 18.43
N ASP A 215 1.24 -16.10 17.45
CA ASP A 215 2.09 -17.26 17.65
C ASP A 215 3.42 -16.83 18.29
N ARG A 216 3.88 -17.57 19.31
CA ARG A 216 5.07 -17.22 20.09
C ARG A 216 6.35 -17.10 19.25
N ASP A 217 6.43 -17.86 18.17
CA ASP A 217 7.59 -17.91 17.27
C ASP A 217 7.43 -16.98 16.06
N ALA A 218 6.32 -16.23 15.97
CA ALA A 218 6.10 -15.23 14.95
C ALA A 218 6.54 -13.83 15.41
N PRO A 219 6.92 -12.95 14.47
CA PRO A 219 7.07 -11.53 14.78
C PRO A 219 5.79 -10.98 15.43
N ALA A 220 5.95 -10.14 16.45
CA ALA A 220 4.80 -9.46 17.04
C ALA A 220 4.13 -8.54 16.00
N LEU A 221 2.79 -8.50 16.02
CA LEU A 221 2.02 -7.51 15.26
C LEU A 221 2.27 -6.12 15.86
N PRO A 222 2.82 -5.16 15.10
CA PRO A 222 3.00 -3.80 15.60
C PRO A 222 1.67 -3.16 15.98
N SER A 223 1.69 -2.28 16.97
CA SER A 223 0.55 -1.51 17.43
C SER A 223 0.93 -0.04 17.59
N GLY A 224 0.02 0.89 17.32
CA GLY A 224 0.30 2.33 17.38
C GLY A 224 0.93 2.87 16.09
N GLY A 225 1.71 3.95 16.20
CA GLY A 225 2.33 4.62 15.05
C GLY A 225 3.34 3.76 14.28
N VAL A 226 3.87 4.30 13.19
CA VAL A 226 4.89 3.65 12.34
C VAL A 226 6.26 4.30 12.59
N ASP A 227 7.27 3.48 12.88
CA ASP A 227 8.64 3.95 13.01
C ASP A 227 9.26 4.14 11.62
N TRP A 228 9.62 5.39 11.30
CA TRP A 228 10.26 5.78 10.04
C TRP A 228 11.78 5.79 10.16
N LEU A 229 12.46 5.09 9.25
CA LEU A 229 13.93 4.96 9.22
C LEU A 229 14.65 6.23 8.78
N ASP A 230 13.97 7.09 8.03
CA ASP A 230 14.57 8.25 7.36
C ASP A 230 14.32 9.57 8.10
N ALA A 231 13.76 9.52 9.32
CA ALA A 231 13.41 10.67 10.16
C ALA A 231 14.62 11.53 10.64
N GLY A 232 15.83 11.25 10.14
CA GLY A 232 17.06 11.99 10.45
C GLY A 232 17.55 12.95 9.37
N ASN A 233 16.89 13.03 8.20
CA ASN A 233 17.35 13.88 7.09
C ASN A 233 16.34 15.00 6.78
N VAL A 234 15.96 15.75 7.82
CA VAL A 234 15.42 17.11 7.61
C VAL A 234 16.64 17.98 7.31
N GLY A 235 16.84 18.30 6.03
CA GLY A 235 17.97 19.11 5.57
C GLY A 235 18.10 20.37 6.40
N THR A 236 19.20 20.49 7.14
CA THR A 236 19.64 21.75 7.71
C THR A 236 19.84 22.74 6.57
N GLY A 237 18.94 23.71 6.44
CA GLY A 237 19.15 24.85 5.57
C GLY A 237 20.49 25.50 5.89
N SER A 238 21.40 25.51 4.92
CA SER A 238 22.62 26.31 5.00
C SER A 238 22.22 27.77 5.20
N PRO A 239 22.67 28.46 6.26
CA PRO A 239 22.49 29.90 6.33
C PRO A 239 23.37 30.54 5.24
N GLY A 240 22.74 31.43 4.47
CA GLY A 240 23.31 32.07 3.30
C GLY A 240 24.67 32.72 3.57
N GLY A 241 25.53 32.65 2.54
CA GLY A 241 26.74 33.44 2.49
C GLY A 241 26.39 34.92 2.32
N ASP A 242 26.99 35.76 3.16
CA ASP A 242 27.03 37.20 2.97
C ASP A 242 27.87 37.54 1.72
N PRO A 243 27.43 38.50 0.87
CA PRO A 243 28.27 39.03 -0.19
C PRO A 243 29.16 40.19 0.31
N PRO A 244 30.27 40.48 -0.38
CA PRO A 244 31.26 41.49 -0.01
C PRO A 244 30.78 42.95 -0.20
#